data_AF-A0A7S0MKD3-F1
#
_entry.id   AF-A0A7S0MKD3-F1
#
_cell.length_a   1.000
_cell.length_b   1.000
_cell.length_c   1.000
_cell.angle_alpha   90.00
_cell.angle_beta   90.00
_cell.angle_gamma   90.00
#
_symmetry.space_group_name_H-M   'P 1'
#
loop_
_entity.id
_entity.type
_entity.pdbx_description
1 polymer ?
#
loop_
_entity_poly.entity_id
_entity_poly.type
_entity_poly.pdbx_seq_one_letter_code
_entity_poly.pdbx_strand_id
1 'polypeptide(L)'
;KRLGEHGLALVREIHDRKAGGTVNILTHCNAGWLAFVDVGSATAPIYAAHDAGIPVHVYVDETRPRNQGASLTAWELQKHGVPHTIIADNAGGHLMQHGMVDLVITGAD
;
A
#
# COMPACT_ATOMS: atom_id res chain seq x y z
N LYS A 1 6.59 -7.62 -11.55
CA LYS A 1 8.01 -7.19 -11.44
C LYS A 1 8.24 -5.73 -11.88
N ARG A 2 8.14 -5.37 -13.17
CA ARG A 2 8.42 -3.99 -13.64
C ARG A 2 7.58 -2.90 -12.97
N LEU A 3 6.30 -3.17 -12.69
CA LEU A 3 5.44 -2.23 -11.94
C LEU A 3 6.01 -1.92 -10.55
N GLY A 4 6.49 -2.95 -9.84
CA GLY A 4 7.16 -2.79 -8.55
C GLY A 4 8.44 -1.96 -8.66
N GLU A 5 9.28 -2.21 -9.66
CA GLU A 5 10.53 -1.46 -9.89
C GLU A 5 10.26 0.02 -10.19
N HIS A 6 9.28 0.33 -11.04
CA HIS A 6 8.92 1.71 -11.36
C HIS A 6 8.25 2.43 -10.18
N GLY A 7 7.35 1.75 -9.46
CA GLY A 7 6.71 2.33 -8.28
C GLY A 7 7.67 2.52 -7.11
N LEU A 8 8.69 1.65 -6.97
CA LEU A 8 9.74 1.80 -5.95
C LEU A 8 10.47 3.14 -6.07
N ALA A 9 10.72 3.62 -7.30
CA ALA A 9 11.35 4.92 -7.51
C ALA A 9 10.52 6.07 -6.91
N LEU A 10 9.19 6.01 -7.05
CA LEU A 10 8.28 7.00 -6.46
C LEU A 10 8.27 6.94 -4.94
N VAL A 11 8.24 5.73 -4.37
CA VAL A 11 8.28 5.54 -2.90
C VAL A 11 9.60 6.05 -2.33
N ARG A 12 10.72 5.80 -3.01
CA ARG A 12 12.05 6.30 -2.61
C ARG A 12 12.12 7.82 -2.66
N GLU A 13 11.60 8.44 -3.72
CA GLU A 13 11.57 9.90 -3.82
C GLU A 13 10.77 10.53 -2.66
N ILE A 14 9.62 9.96 -2.29
CA ILE A 14 8.84 10.42 -1.14
C ILE A 14 9.63 10.26 0.16
N HIS A 15 10.25 9.10 0.37
CA HIS A 15 11.08 8.82 1.53
C HIS A 15 12.23 9.83 1.70
N ASP A 16 12.93 10.13 0.60
CA ASP A 16 14.04 11.08 0.58
C ASP A 16 13.54 12.51 0.90
N ARG A 17 12.40 12.92 0.34
CA ARG A 17 11.75 14.20 0.69
C ARG A 17 11.33 14.29 2.17
N LYS A 18 11.05 13.15 2.79
CA LYS A 18 10.75 13.03 4.24
C LYS A 18 12.00 12.84 5.09
N ALA A 19 13.19 13.09 4.54
CA ALA A 19 14.48 12.97 5.24
C ALA A 19 14.67 11.60 5.91
N GLY A 20 14.27 10.52 5.23
CA GLY A 20 14.37 9.16 5.77
C GLY A 20 13.15 8.70 6.58
N GLY A 21 12.07 9.48 6.62
CA GLY A 21 10.84 9.12 7.33
C GLY A 21 10.02 8.01 6.66
N THR A 22 9.09 7.42 7.41
CA THR A 22 8.14 6.41 6.90
C THR A 22 7.26 6.98 5.80
N VAL A 23 7.09 6.23 4.71
CA VAL A 23 6.13 6.52 3.64
C VAL A 23 4.80 5.85 3.98
N ASN A 24 3.78 6.66 4.24
CA ASN A 24 2.43 6.20 4.56
C ASN A 24 1.61 6.12 3.26
N ILE A 25 1.17 4.91 2.92
CA ILE A 25 0.51 4.59 1.66
C ILE A 25 -0.95 4.22 1.93
N LEU A 26 -1.90 4.80 1.20
CA LEU A 26 -3.30 4.36 1.20
C LEU A 26 -3.57 3.49 -0.03
N THR A 27 -4.24 2.37 0.16
CA THR A 27 -4.66 1.48 -0.93
C THR A 27 -6.10 1.01 -0.75
N HIS A 28 -6.71 0.59 -1.85
CA HIS A 28 -8.11 0.20 -1.94
C HIS A 28 -8.28 -1.13 -2.69
N CYS A 29 -9.23 -1.96 -2.25
CA CYS A 29 -9.47 -3.32 -2.76
C CYS A 29 -8.28 -4.27 -2.53
N ASN A 30 -8.18 -5.33 -3.33
CA ASN A 30 -7.03 -6.22 -3.40
C ASN A 30 -6.50 -6.28 -4.83
N ALA A 31 -5.33 -5.68 -5.06
CA ALA A 31 -4.58 -5.80 -6.30
C ALA A 31 -3.26 -6.57 -6.08
N GLY A 32 -3.33 -7.50 -5.12
CA GLY A 32 -2.25 -8.34 -4.62
C GLY A 32 -1.98 -9.59 -5.43
N TRP A 33 -1.15 -10.49 -4.88
CA TRP A 33 -0.84 -11.76 -5.53
C TRP A 33 -2.01 -12.73 -5.55
N LEU A 34 -3.08 -12.47 -4.79
CA LEU A 34 -4.32 -13.25 -4.85
C LEU A 34 -5.22 -12.79 -6.00
N ALA A 35 -4.97 -11.59 -6.54
CA ALA A 35 -5.67 -11.06 -7.71
C ALA A 35 -4.87 -11.25 -9.02
N PHE A 36 -3.55 -11.47 -8.93
CA PHE A 36 -2.64 -11.63 -10.08
C PHE A 36 -1.65 -12.80 -9.84
N VAL A 37 -0.55 -12.85 -10.59
CA VAL A 37 0.60 -13.73 -10.31
C VAL A 37 1.70 -12.98 -9.55
N ASP A 38 2.42 -13.72 -8.72
CA ASP A 38 3.60 -13.30 -7.95
C ASP A 38 3.41 -12.16 -6.96
N VAL A 39 3.62 -10.90 -7.36
CA VAL A 39 3.70 -9.75 -6.44
C VAL A 39 2.54 -8.77 -6.59
N GLY A 40 1.58 -9.08 -7.45
CA GLY A 40 0.44 -8.19 -7.73
C GLY A 40 0.79 -7.01 -8.63
N SER A 41 -0.07 -5.99 -8.59
CA SER A 41 0.09 -4.71 -9.29
C SER A 41 0.31 -3.57 -8.30
N ALA A 42 -0.74 -3.07 -7.64
CA ALA A 42 -0.65 -1.93 -6.72
C ALA A 42 0.16 -2.25 -5.44
N THR A 43 0.20 -3.51 -5.03
CA THR A 43 1.01 -3.97 -3.89
C THR A 43 2.47 -4.23 -4.27
N ALA A 44 2.79 -4.40 -5.55
CA ALA A 44 4.17 -4.70 -5.98
C ALA A 44 5.18 -3.61 -5.60
N PRO A 45 4.88 -2.29 -5.75
CA PRO A 45 5.75 -1.23 -5.25
C PRO A 45 5.91 -1.23 -3.73
N ILE A 46 4.87 -1.61 -2.99
CA ILE A 46 4.87 -1.68 -1.53
C ILE A 46 5.84 -2.77 -1.07
N TYR A 47 5.73 -3.98 -1.64
CA TYR A 47 6.64 -5.08 -1.33
C TYR A 47 8.07 -4.75 -1.73
N ALA A 48 8.29 -4.20 -2.92
CA ALA A 48 9.63 -3.81 -3.38
C ALA A 48 10.28 -2.74 -2.47
N ALA A 49 9.49 -1.78 -1.95
CA ALA A 49 9.99 -0.76 -1.02
C ALA A 49 10.34 -1.35 0.35
N HIS A 50 9.45 -2.18 0.89
CA HIS A 50 9.69 -2.89 2.15
C HIS A 50 10.96 -3.76 2.07
N ASP A 51 11.12 -4.53 0.99
CA ASP A 51 12.28 -5.40 0.78
C ASP A 51 13.58 -4.63 0.56
N ALA A 52 13.48 -3.41 0.02
CA ALA A 52 14.61 -2.48 -0.09
C ALA A 52 14.96 -1.77 1.24
N GLY A 53 14.26 -2.09 2.34
CA GLY A 53 14.48 -1.51 3.66
C GLY A 53 13.92 -0.09 3.82
N ILE A 54 13.07 0.37 2.88
CA ILE A 54 12.40 1.67 3.01
C ILE A 54 11.25 1.50 4.00
N PRO A 55 11.18 2.29 5.08
CA PRO A 55 10.08 2.21 6.03
C PRO A 55 8.77 2.63 5.34
N VAL A 56 7.85 1.67 5.22
CA VAL A 56 6.50 1.90 4.69
C VAL A 56 5.46 1.49 5.73
N HIS A 57 4.34 2.20 5.75
CA HIS A 57 3.12 1.80 6.46
C HIS A 57 1.94 1.91 5.50
N VAL A 58 1.03 0.94 5.53
CA VAL A 58 -0.11 0.88 4.61
C VAL A 58 -1.43 1.05 5.35
N TYR A 59 -2.18 2.09 5.02
CA TYR A 59 -3.60 2.17 5.31
C TYR A 59 -4.37 1.36 4.26
N VAL A 60 -5.15 0.39 4.72
CA VAL A 60 -5.91 -0.53 3.88
C VAL A 60 -7.40 -0.27 4.09
N ASP A 61 -8.07 0.27 3.08
CA ASP A 61 -9.52 0.39 3.10
C ASP A 61 -10.16 -1.00 3.22
N GLU A 62 -11.18 -1.17 4.07
CA GLU A 62 -11.86 -2.46 4.22
C GLU A 62 -12.43 -2.98 2.90
N THR A 63 -12.87 -2.07 2.03
CA THR A 63 -13.45 -2.28 0.70
C THR A 63 -14.81 -2.97 0.74
N ARG A 64 -15.83 -2.28 1.24
CA ARG A 64 -17.22 -2.79 1.25
C ARG A 64 -17.76 -3.02 -0.17
N PRO A 65 -18.72 -3.94 -0.35
CA PRO A 65 -19.29 -4.85 0.64
C PRO A 65 -18.56 -6.19 0.77
N ARG A 66 -17.57 -6.45 -0.10
CA ARG A 66 -16.88 -7.74 -0.22
C ARG A 66 -15.68 -7.87 0.72
N ASN A 67 -15.24 -6.77 1.33
CA ASN A 67 -14.18 -6.70 2.32
C ASN A 67 -12.82 -7.22 1.81
N GLN A 68 -12.49 -6.98 0.54
CA GLN A 68 -11.25 -7.49 -0.07
C GLN A 68 -10.01 -6.91 0.60
N GLY A 69 -10.01 -5.62 0.94
CA GLY A 69 -8.87 -5.01 1.60
C GLY A 69 -8.67 -5.58 3.00
N ALA A 70 -9.73 -5.67 3.80
CA ALA A 70 -9.67 -6.22 5.15
C ALA A 70 -9.31 -7.71 5.19
N SER A 71 -9.75 -8.51 4.20
CA SER A 71 -9.58 -9.97 4.22
C SER A 71 -8.36 -10.45 3.44
N LEU A 72 -8.11 -9.86 2.26
CA LEU A 72 -7.07 -10.32 1.33
C LEU A 72 -5.83 -9.46 1.44
N THR A 73 -5.95 -8.14 1.21
CA THR A 73 -4.79 -7.22 1.22
C THR A 73 -4.08 -7.22 2.57
N ALA A 74 -4.83 -7.10 3.67
CA ALA A 74 -4.26 -7.15 5.02
C ALA A 74 -3.56 -8.49 5.30
N TRP A 75 -4.14 -9.60 4.83
CA TRP A 75 -3.51 -10.93 4.96
C TRP A 75 -2.20 -11.01 4.18
N GLU A 76 -2.15 -10.53 2.93
CA GLU A 76 -0.91 -10.54 2.14
C GLU A 76 0.18 -9.67 2.79
N LEU A 77 -0.17 -8.45 3.21
CA LEU A 77 0.75 -7.54 3.89
C LEU A 77 1.28 -8.15 5.19
N GLN A 78 0.42 -8.80 5.98
CA GLN A 78 0.81 -9.52 7.18
C GLN A 78 1.79 -10.66 6.88
N LYS A 79 1.55 -11.44 5.81
CA LYS A 79 2.43 -12.55 5.41
C LYS A 79 3.79 -12.04 4.92
N HIS A 80 3.83 -10.88 4.28
CA HIS A 80 5.07 -10.27 3.80
C HIS A 80 5.82 -9.46 4.89
N GLY A 81 5.19 -9.22 6.04
CA GLY A 81 5.76 -8.46 7.15
C GLY A 81 5.60 -6.94 7.04
N VAL A 82 4.78 -6.45 6.10
CA VAL A 82 4.56 -5.01 5.89
C VAL A 82 3.65 -4.44 6.98
N PRO A 83 4.08 -3.39 7.71
CA PRO A 83 3.22 -2.70 8.68
C PRO A 83 1.98 -2.11 8.02
N HIS A 84 0.80 -2.39 8.57
CA HIS A 84 -0.46 -1.93 7.99
C HIS A 84 -1.55 -1.72 9.04
N THR A 85 -2.54 -0.92 8.68
CA THR A 85 -3.75 -0.65 9.48
C THR A 85 -4.97 -0.73 8.59
N ILE A 86 -5.95 -1.57 8.96
CA ILE A 86 -7.26 -1.61 8.28
C ILE A 86 -8.08 -0.40 8.73
N ILE A 87 -8.69 0.30 7.78
CA ILE A 87 -9.56 1.45 8.03
C ILE A 87 -10.93 1.27 7.35
N ALA A 88 -11.95 1.95 7.86
CA ALA A 88 -13.22 2.04 7.15
C ALA A 88 -13.05 2.87 5.86
N ASP A 89 -13.81 2.55 4.81
CA ASP A 89 -13.69 3.20 3.49
C ASP A 89 -13.83 4.73 3.54
N ASN A 90 -14.59 5.26 4.51
CA ASN A 90 -14.80 6.69 4.69
C ASN A 90 -13.70 7.40 5.50
N ALA A 91 -12.77 6.66 6.12
CA ALA A 91 -11.69 7.22 6.91
C ALA A 91 -10.51 7.72 6.05
N GLY A 92 -10.34 7.19 4.84
CA GLY A 92 -9.24 7.58 3.94
C GLY A 92 -9.19 9.09 3.68
N GLY A 93 -10.33 9.71 3.37
CA GLY A 93 -10.41 11.15 3.16
C GLY A 93 -10.04 11.98 4.40
N HIS A 94 -10.40 11.50 5.59
CA HIS A 94 -10.04 12.15 6.86
C HIS A 94 -8.53 12.08 7.10
N LEU A 95 -7.90 10.92 6.89
CA LEU A 95 -6.45 10.76 7.01
C LEU A 95 -5.68 11.65 6.02
N MET A 96 -6.15 11.73 4.78
CA MET A 96 -5.56 12.60 3.76
C MET A 96 -5.66 14.09 4.16
N GLN A 97 -6.81 14.52 4.68
CA GLN A 97 -7.00 15.90 5.17
C GLN A 97 -6.00 16.28 6.27
N HIS A 98 -5.60 15.31 7.11
CA HIS A 98 -4.62 15.51 8.17
C HIS A 98 -3.16 15.30 7.72
N GLY A 99 -2.91 15.11 6.42
CA GLY A 99 -1.56 14.90 5.88
C GLY A 99 -0.92 13.59 6.32
N MET A 100 -1.73 12.61 6.72
CA MET A 100 -1.24 11.31 7.21
C MET A 100 -0.90 10.33 6.08
N VAL A 101 -1.32 10.62 4.84
CA VAL A 101 -1.10 9.81 3.64
C VAL A 101 -0.16 10.55 2.69
N ASP A 102 0.94 9.90 2.29
CA ASP A 102 1.92 10.47 1.35
C ASP A 102 1.69 10.01 -0.10
N LEU A 103 1.10 8.83 -0.27
CA LEU A 103 0.84 8.21 -1.56
C LEU A 103 -0.48 7.45 -1.52
N VAL A 104 -1.29 7.59 -2.57
CA VAL A 104 -2.41 6.70 -2.85
C VAL A 104 -2.03 5.84 -4.04
N ILE A 105 -2.19 4.51 -3.92
CA ILE A 105 -1.96 3.58 -5.01
C ILE A 105 -3.06 2.53 -5.06
N THR A 106 -3.66 2.36 -6.24
CA THR A 106 -4.77 1.42 -6.47
C THR A 106 -4.50 0.57 -7.71
N GLY A 107 -5.22 -0.56 -7.81
CA GLY A 107 -5.31 -1.30 -9.05
C GLY A 107 -6.21 -0.59 -10.08
N ALA A 108 -6.36 -1.22 -11.24
CA ALA A 108 -7.31 -0.82 -12.28
C ALA A 108 -7.92 -2.09 -12.91
N ASP A 109 -9.19 -2.00 -13.28
CA ASP A 109 -9.97 -3.05 -13.97
C ASP A 109 -9.96 -2.88 -15.49
#